data_AF-A0A2G0QDA3-F1
#
_entry.id   AF-A0A2G0QDA3-F1
#
_cell.length_a   1.000
_cell.length_b   1.000
_cell.length_c   1.000
_cell.angle_alpha   90.00
_cell.angle_beta   90.00
_cell.angle_gamma   90.00
#
_symmetry.space_group_name_H-M   'P 1'
#
loop_
_entity.id
_entity.type
_entity.pdbx_description
1 polymer ?
#
loop_
_entity_poly.entity_id
_entity_poly.type
_entity_poly.pdbx_seq_one_letter_code
_entity_poly.pdbx_strand_id
1 'polypeptide(L)'
;MTKKSKLKIVTRKKSYTLQDSPFYKLKSKKKLTNLLKVDMETLLRMMNDTENYNEFEEKGKKGKVRKIQHPVGELDVVHTRIASLICRIATPSFLHSGKKQHSNVGNARIHCNSFPLMTTDVCSFFPYRQKEAWFFRFSTQLWNVHQMSQIS
;
A
#
# COMPACT_ATOMS: atom_id res chain seq x y z
N MET A 1 -25.69 -15.33 14.39
CA MET A 1 -24.91 -14.27 13.70
C MET A 1 -24.04 -14.90 12.63
N THR A 2 -24.33 -14.70 11.34
CA THR A 2 -23.54 -15.25 10.24
C THR A 2 -22.18 -14.56 10.17
N LYS A 3 -21.09 -15.31 10.31
CA LYS A 3 -19.71 -14.82 10.23
C LYS A 3 -19.51 -14.18 8.85
N LYS A 4 -19.45 -12.84 8.74
CA LYS A 4 -19.14 -12.16 7.47
C LYS A 4 -17.81 -12.71 6.94
N SER A 5 -17.79 -13.18 5.69
CA SER A 5 -16.59 -13.73 5.09
C SER A 5 -15.52 -12.65 4.95
N LYS A 6 -14.28 -12.95 5.31
CA LYS A 6 -13.15 -12.02 5.14
C LYS A 6 -13.01 -11.59 3.68
N LEU A 7 -12.98 -10.28 3.44
CA LEU A 7 -12.78 -9.72 2.10
C LEU A 7 -11.42 -10.19 1.54
N LYS A 8 -11.37 -10.44 0.23
CA LYS A 8 -10.17 -10.91 -0.47
C LYS A 8 -9.80 -9.93 -1.57
N ILE A 9 -8.49 -9.75 -1.77
CA ILE A 9 -7.94 -8.96 -2.87
C ILE A 9 -8.24 -9.67 -4.20
N VAL A 10 -8.83 -8.94 -5.15
CA VAL A 10 -9.22 -9.48 -6.46
C VAL A 10 -8.51 -8.74 -7.60
N THR A 11 -7.46 -9.36 -8.15
CA THR A 11 -6.69 -8.80 -9.27
C THR A 11 -7.29 -9.11 -10.64
N ARG A 12 -8.24 -10.05 -10.73
CA ARG A 12 -8.88 -10.49 -11.99
C ARG A 12 -7.89 -10.89 -13.10
N LYS A 13 -6.72 -11.42 -12.71
CA LYS A 13 -5.61 -11.77 -13.62
C LYS A 13 -5.15 -10.60 -14.52
N LYS A 14 -5.42 -9.36 -14.11
CA LYS A 14 -4.94 -8.16 -14.81
C LYS A 14 -3.59 -7.73 -14.26
N SER A 15 -2.71 -7.26 -15.13
CA SER A 15 -1.51 -6.52 -14.77
C SER A 15 -1.33 -5.35 -15.72
N TYR A 16 -0.80 -4.24 -15.22
CA TYR A 16 -0.59 -3.03 -16.01
C TYR A 16 0.63 -2.26 -15.53
N THR A 17 1.20 -1.41 -16.40
CA THR A 17 2.30 -0.53 -16.01
C THR A 17 1.82 0.54 -15.02
N LEU A 18 2.74 1.27 -14.40
CA LEU A 18 2.37 2.37 -13.50
C LEU A 18 1.51 3.44 -14.20
N GLN A 19 1.79 3.73 -15.47
CA GLN A 19 1.10 4.77 -16.24
C GLN A 19 -0.34 4.37 -16.60
N ASP A 20 -0.57 3.07 -16.76
CA ASP A 20 -1.87 2.48 -17.06
C ASP A 20 -2.73 2.26 -15.80
N SER A 21 -2.18 2.55 -14.62
CA SER A 21 -2.92 2.44 -13.37
C SER A 21 -4.11 3.40 -13.38
N PRO A 22 -5.30 2.99 -12.93
CA PRO A 22 -6.44 3.90 -12.81
C PRO A 22 -6.23 5.00 -11.76
N PHE A 23 -5.21 4.87 -10.92
CA PHE A 23 -4.76 5.93 -9.99
C PHE A 23 -3.73 6.88 -10.61
N TYR A 24 -3.17 6.55 -11.79
CA TYR A 24 -2.18 7.39 -12.45
C TYR A 24 -2.83 8.72 -12.89
N LYS A 25 -2.25 9.84 -12.45
CA LYS A 25 -2.74 11.20 -12.72
C LYS A 25 -4.25 11.39 -12.43
N LEU A 26 -4.79 10.68 -11.45
CA LEU A 26 -6.18 10.82 -11.02
C LEU A 26 -6.37 12.14 -10.25
N LYS A 27 -6.99 13.15 -10.88
CA LYS A 27 -7.18 14.50 -10.30
C LYS A 27 -8.60 14.82 -9.83
N SER A 28 -9.60 14.05 -10.24
CA SER A 28 -11.01 14.38 -9.99
C SER A 28 -11.62 13.50 -8.90
N LYS A 29 -12.26 14.13 -7.90
CA LYS A 29 -13.03 13.44 -6.84
C LYS A 29 -14.11 12.52 -7.42
N LYS A 30 -14.82 12.98 -8.47
CA LYS A 30 -15.85 12.19 -9.16
C LYS A 30 -15.27 10.95 -9.85
N LYS A 31 -14.06 11.05 -10.42
CA LYS A 31 -13.40 9.87 -11.00
C LYS A 31 -12.96 8.89 -9.90
N LEU A 32 -12.52 9.39 -8.75
CA LEU A 32 -12.14 8.56 -7.61
C LEU A 32 -13.33 7.77 -7.05
N THR A 33 -14.47 8.42 -6.79
CA THR A 33 -15.68 7.75 -6.30
C THR A 33 -16.16 6.67 -7.26
N ASN A 34 -16.21 6.98 -8.55
CA ASN A 34 -16.55 6.00 -9.59
C ASN A 34 -15.58 4.80 -9.60
N LEU A 35 -14.27 5.05 -9.44
CA LEU A 35 -13.25 4.00 -9.43
C LEU A 35 -13.39 3.07 -8.21
N LEU A 36 -13.65 3.68 -7.05
CA LEU A 36 -13.83 3.02 -5.76
C LEU A 36 -15.21 2.36 -5.60
N LYS A 37 -16.17 2.72 -6.45
CA LYS A 37 -17.57 2.28 -6.41
C LYS A 37 -18.29 2.69 -5.13
N VAL A 38 -18.06 3.93 -4.71
CA VAL A 38 -18.75 4.57 -3.58
C VAL A 38 -19.26 5.91 -4.03
N ASP A 39 -20.35 6.39 -3.46
CA ASP A 39 -20.84 7.73 -3.71
C ASP A 39 -20.02 8.78 -2.93
N MET A 40 -20.21 10.05 -3.27
CA MET A 40 -19.47 11.16 -2.65
C MET A 40 -19.83 11.36 -1.17
N GLU A 41 -21.08 11.14 -0.78
CA GLU A 41 -21.55 11.35 0.58
C GLU A 41 -20.95 10.30 1.52
N THR A 42 -21.02 9.04 1.13
CA THR A 42 -20.40 7.91 1.82
C THR A 42 -18.88 8.09 1.94
N LEU A 43 -18.20 8.55 0.87
CA LEU A 43 -16.77 8.84 0.94
C LEU A 43 -16.45 9.94 1.96
N LEU A 44 -17.22 11.02 1.98
CA LEU A 44 -17.05 12.12 2.94
C LEU A 44 -17.34 11.67 4.37
N ARG A 45 -18.37 10.84 4.58
CA ARG A 45 -18.69 10.23 5.88
C ARG A 45 -17.51 9.41 6.39
N MET A 46 -16.96 8.51 5.56
CA MET A 46 -15.79 7.69 5.92
C MET A 46 -14.53 8.51 6.25
N MET A 47 -14.37 9.68 5.63
CA MET A 47 -13.22 10.55 5.93
C MET A 47 -13.31 11.22 7.30
N ASN A 48 -14.52 11.46 7.80
CA ASN A 48 -14.78 12.19 9.04
C ASN A 48 -15.07 11.28 10.24
N ASP A 49 -15.43 10.01 9.99
CA ASP A 49 -15.82 9.07 11.03
C ASP A 49 -14.59 8.42 11.71
N THR A 50 -14.57 8.56 13.04
CA THR A 50 -13.51 8.10 13.93
C THR A 50 -13.58 6.60 14.25
N GLU A 51 -14.72 5.95 14.01
CA GLU A 51 -14.96 4.53 14.35
C GLU A 51 -14.67 3.56 13.20
N ASN A 52 -14.10 4.06 12.10
CA ASN A 52 -13.79 3.25 10.92
C ASN A 52 -12.62 2.26 11.10
N TYR A 53 -11.94 2.27 12.25
CA TYR A 53 -10.83 1.37 12.54
C TYR A 53 -11.01 0.67 13.88
N ASN A 54 -10.76 -0.64 13.87
CA ASN A 54 -10.52 -1.41 15.08
C ASN A 54 -9.02 -1.32 15.42
N GLU A 55 -8.70 -0.71 16.56
CA GLU A 55 -7.34 -0.57 17.05
C GLU A 55 -7.05 -1.60 18.15
N PHE A 56 -5.97 -2.36 17.99
CA PHE A 56 -5.56 -3.35 18.97
C PHE A 56 -4.05 -3.55 18.98
N GLU A 57 -3.53 -4.16 20.04
CA GLU A 57 -2.12 -4.41 20.21
C GLU A 57 -1.76 -5.89 20.00
N GLU A 58 -0.70 -6.15 19.24
CA GLU A 58 -0.17 -7.49 19.04
C GLU A 58 1.29 -7.55 19.49
N LYS A 59 1.64 -8.58 20.28
CA LYS A 59 3.02 -8.83 20.69
C LYS A 59 3.79 -9.45 19.54
N GLY A 60 4.81 -8.75 19.04
CA GLY A 60 5.70 -9.26 18.01
C GLY A 60 6.67 -10.33 18.53
N LYS A 61 7.41 -10.97 17.60
CA LYS A 61 8.36 -12.07 17.86
C LYS A 61 9.50 -11.75 18.86
N LYS A 62 9.70 -10.49 19.24
CA LYS A 62 10.72 -10.03 20.21
C LYS A 62 10.11 -9.27 21.39
N GLY A 63 8.84 -9.53 21.73
CA GLY A 63 8.13 -8.82 22.80
C GLY A 63 7.73 -7.38 22.48
N LYS A 64 8.24 -6.80 21.39
CA LYS A 64 7.83 -5.46 20.93
C LYS A 64 6.35 -5.44 20.57
N VAL A 65 5.60 -4.59 21.25
CA VAL A 65 4.19 -4.35 21.00
C VAL A 65 4.02 -3.58 19.69
N ARG A 66 3.09 -4.05 18.85
CA ARG A 66 2.69 -3.38 17.60
C ARG A 66 1.26 -2.92 17.75
N LYS A 67 1.04 -1.62 17.59
CA LYS A 67 -0.31 -1.06 17.42
C LYS A 67 -0.79 -1.38 16.01
N ILE A 68 -1.91 -2.08 15.91
CA ILE A 68 -2.53 -2.48 14.65
C ILE A 68 -3.84 -1.72 14.51
N GLN A 69 -4.06 -1.15 13.33
CA GLN A 69 -5.33 -0.52 12.94
C GLN A 69 -5.92 -1.34 11.79
N HIS A 70 -7.11 -1.89 12.00
CA HIS A 70 -7.82 -2.65 10.98
C HIS A 70 -9.08 -1.88 10.54
N PRO A 71 -9.23 -1.53 9.25
CA PRO A 71 -10.44 -0.88 8.78
C PRO A 71 -11.64 -1.81 8.98
N VAL A 72 -12.80 -1.25 9.30
CA VAL A 72 -14.04 -2.01 9.49
C VAL A 72 -15.14 -1.54 8.53
N GLY A 73 -16.21 -2.34 8.41
CA GLY A 73 -17.42 -1.96 7.68
C GLY A 73 -17.16 -1.61 6.20
N GLU A 74 -17.69 -0.46 5.77
CA GLU A 74 -17.54 0.05 4.40
C GLU A 74 -16.09 0.44 4.08
N LEU A 75 -15.33 0.88 5.08
CA LEU A 75 -13.93 1.26 4.87
C LEU A 75 -13.07 0.06 4.45
N ASP A 76 -13.31 -1.12 5.03
CA ASP A 76 -12.60 -2.35 4.64
C ASP A 76 -12.89 -2.75 3.18
N VAL A 77 -14.12 -2.49 2.70
CA VAL A 77 -14.51 -2.70 1.30
C VAL A 77 -13.72 -1.77 0.38
N VAL A 78 -13.64 -0.48 0.73
CA VAL A 78 -12.88 0.51 -0.04
C VAL A 78 -11.39 0.20 -0.03
N HIS A 79 -10.82 -0.13 1.14
CA HIS A 79 -9.42 -0.52 1.26
C HIS A 79 -9.09 -1.77 0.43
N THR A 80 -9.96 -2.80 0.49
CA THR A 80 -9.81 -4.00 -0.32
C THR A 80 -9.88 -3.67 -1.82
N ARG A 81 -10.75 -2.74 -2.22
CA ARG A 81 -10.87 -2.28 -3.60
C ARG A 81 -9.60 -1.56 -4.08
N ILE A 82 -9.05 -0.67 -3.25
CA ILE A 82 -7.79 0.03 -3.50
C ILE A 82 -6.64 -0.98 -3.64
N ALA A 83 -6.49 -1.88 -2.67
CA ALA A 83 -5.46 -2.91 -2.70
C ALA A 83 -5.59 -3.80 -3.95
N SER A 84 -6.81 -4.18 -4.33
CA SER A 84 -7.09 -4.97 -5.54
C SER A 84 -6.67 -4.30 -6.84
N LEU A 85 -6.67 -2.96 -6.88
CA LEU A 85 -6.18 -2.18 -8.01
C LEU A 85 -4.66 -2.01 -7.93
N ILE A 86 -4.11 -1.64 -6.78
CA ILE A 86 -2.66 -1.45 -6.62
C ILE A 86 -1.89 -2.75 -6.92
N CYS A 87 -2.39 -3.91 -6.47
CA CYS A 87 -1.76 -5.22 -6.73
C CYS A 87 -1.71 -5.62 -8.22
N ARG A 88 -2.34 -4.87 -9.13
CA ARG A 88 -2.24 -5.11 -10.58
C ARG A 88 -1.07 -4.33 -11.20
N ILE A 89 -0.53 -3.33 -10.51
CA ILE A 89 0.63 -2.57 -10.98
C ILE A 89 1.82 -3.53 -11.06
N ALA A 90 2.48 -3.56 -12.22
CA ALA A 90 3.72 -4.29 -12.41
C ALA A 90 4.79 -3.75 -11.46
N THR A 91 5.36 -4.62 -10.64
CA THR A 91 6.43 -4.28 -9.70
C THR A 91 7.79 -4.60 -10.31
N PRO A 92 8.87 -3.91 -9.92
CA PRO A 92 10.21 -4.23 -10.38
C PRO A 92 10.62 -5.68 -10.05
N SER A 93 11.59 -6.21 -10.80
CA SER A 93 12.06 -7.59 -10.67
C SER A 93 12.69 -7.89 -9.31
N PHE A 94 13.42 -6.93 -8.74
CA PHE A 94 14.07 -7.04 -7.43
C PHE A 94 13.10 -7.01 -6.24
N LEU A 95 11.82 -6.70 -6.44
CA LEU A 95 10.85 -6.66 -5.35
C LEU A 95 10.26 -8.06 -5.12
N HIS A 96 10.62 -8.65 -3.99
CA HIS A 96 10.12 -9.96 -3.55
C HIS A 96 9.06 -9.86 -2.44
N SER A 97 9.09 -8.82 -1.62
CA SER A 97 8.15 -8.63 -0.51
C SER A 97 6.76 -8.21 -0.99
N GLY A 98 5.71 -8.72 -0.33
CA GLY A 98 4.32 -8.35 -0.62
C GLY A 98 3.82 -8.76 -2.02
N LYS A 99 4.60 -9.55 -2.77
CA LYS A 99 4.31 -9.95 -4.14
C LYS A 99 3.88 -11.41 -4.20
N LYS A 100 2.79 -11.67 -4.94
CA LYS A 100 2.29 -13.05 -5.12
C LYS A 100 3.34 -13.89 -5.85
N GLN A 101 3.51 -15.16 -5.43
CA GLN A 101 4.50 -16.11 -5.98
C GLN A 101 5.97 -15.72 -5.76
N HIS A 102 6.25 -14.81 -4.83
CA HIS A 102 7.62 -14.53 -4.36
C HIS A 102 7.75 -14.95 -2.90
N SER A 103 8.95 -15.38 -2.52
CA SER A 103 9.26 -15.82 -1.16
C SER A 103 10.63 -15.31 -0.72
N ASN A 104 10.84 -15.27 0.59
CA ASN A 104 12.13 -14.91 1.18
C ASN A 104 13.23 -15.89 0.77
N VAL A 105 12.88 -17.17 0.58
CA VAL A 105 13.80 -18.21 0.10
C VAL A 105 14.22 -17.93 -1.34
N GLY A 106 13.26 -17.58 -2.21
CA GLY A 106 13.55 -17.19 -3.60
C GLY A 106 14.42 -15.94 -3.68
N ASN A 107 14.18 -14.95 -2.81
CA ASN A 107 15.01 -13.76 -2.69
C ASN A 107 16.45 -14.11 -2.29
N ALA A 108 16.63 -14.93 -1.26
CA ALA A 108 17.96 -15.34 -0.78
C ALA A 108 18.76 -16.09 -1.86
N ARG A 109 18.09 -16.95 -2.64
CA ARG A 109 18.75 -17.73 -3.72
C ARG A 109 19.42 -16.86 -4.77
N ILE A 110 18.85 -15.68 -5.07
CA ILE A 110 19.43 -14.73 -6.03
C ILE A 110 20.76 -14.16 -5.51
N HIS A 111 20.94 -14.11 -4.19
CA HIS A 111 22.10 -13.51 -3.54
C HIS A 111 23.18 -14.51 -3.09
N CYS A 112 22.96 -15.82 -3.23
CA CYS A 112 23.89 -16.85 -2.72
C CYS A 112 25.31 -16.80 -3.30
N ASN A 113 25.51 -16.21 -4.48
CA ASN A 113 26.81 -16.14 -5.17
C ASN A 113 27.26 -14.70 -5.43
N SER A 114 26.71 -13.73 -4.69
CA SER A 114 27.02 -12.31 -4.87
C SER A 114 28.13 -11.85 -3.92
N PHE A 115 28.90 -10.86 -4.38
CA PHE A 115 29.93 -10.07 -3.69
C PHE A 115 29.48 -9.51 -2.32
N PRO A 116 30.31 -8.74 -1.58
CA PRO A 116 29.96 -8.24 -0.25
C PRO A 116 28.58 -7.57 -0.23
N LEU A 117 27.71 -8.05 0.66
CA LEU A 117 26.33 -7.56 0.79
C LEU A 117 26.25 -6.53 1.92
N MET A 118 25.50 -5.46 1.68
CA MET A 118 25.14 -4.49 2.71
C MET A 118 23.67 -4.68 3.10
N THR A 119 23.44 -4.99 4.38
CA THR A 119 22.08 -5.09 4.93
C THR A 119 21.63 -3.75 5.46
N THR A 120 20.47 -3.28 5.04
CA THR A 120 19.82 -2.07 5.56
C THR A 120 18.40 -2.39 6.00
N ASP A 121 17.97 -1.78 7.10
CA ASP A 121 16.61 -1.91 7.61
C ASP A 121 16.03 -0.52 7.94
N VAL A 122 14.74 -0.36 7.73
CA VAL A 122 14.04 0.89 8.04
C VAL A 122 13.43 0.80 9.43
N CYS A 123 14.02 1.52 10.38
CA CYS A 123 13.49 1.64 11.73
C CYS A 123 12.03 2.14 11.71
N SER A 124 11.13 1.40 12.36
CA SER A 124 9.72 1.78 12.54
C SER A 124 9.00 2.14 11.24
N PHE A 125 9.15 1.29 10.21
CA PHE A 125 8.56 1.46 8.87
C PHE A 125 7.08 1.91 8.86
N PHE A 126 6.28 1.45 9.82
CA PHE A 126 4.91 1.94 10.05
C PHE A 126 4.90 2.93 11.23
N PRO A 127 5.01 4.25 11.00
CA PRO A 127 4.98 5.24 12.06
C PRO A 127 3.58 5.38 12.67
N TYR A 128 3.57 5.67 13.98
CA TYR A 128 2.41 6.24 14.66
C TYR A 128 2.32 7.74 14.28
N ARG A 129 1.39 8.05 13.38
CA ARG A 129 0.94 9.36 12.82
C ARG A 129 1.79 10.64 13.05
N GLN A 130 2.16 11.26 11.92
CA GLN A 130 1.76 12.65 11.56
C GLN A 130 1.27 12.62 10.10
N LYS A 131 0.09 13.18 9.81
CA LYS A 131 -0.57 13.13 8.48
C LYS A 131 0.26 13.89 7.42
N GLU A 132 1.08 14.82 7.87
CA GLU A 132 1.87 15.78 7.12
C GLU A 132 3.12 15.12 6.49
N ALA A 133 3.71 14.13 7.18
CA ALA A 133 4.95 13.50 6.74
C ALA A 133 4.79 12.65 5.47
N TRP A 134 3.64 12.01 5.27
CA TRP A 134 3.38 11.17 4.11
C TRP A 134 3.19 11.98 2.83
N PHE A 135 2.45 13.08 2.91
CA PHE A 135 2.23 13.97 1.78
C PHE A 135 3.56 14.56 1.27
N PHE A 136 4.43 14.98 2.19
CA PHE A 136 5.75 15.53 1.88
C PHE A 136 6.71 14.50 1.23
N ARG A 137 6.66 13.25 1.66
CA ARG A 137 7.58 12.19 1.18
C ARG A 137 7.22 11.70 -0.22
N PHE A 138 5.93 11.72 -0.59
CA PHE A 138 5.49 11.42 -1.97
C PHE A 138 5.71 12.59 -2.94
N SER A 139 5.62 13.85 -2.49
CA SER A 139 5.87 15.01 -3.36
C SER A 139 7.35 15.23 -3.66
N THR A 140 8.24 14.95 -2.71
CA THR A 140 9.70 15.13 -2.87
C THR A 140 10.35 14.06 -3.76
N GLN A 141 9.87 12.81 -3.76
CA GLN A 141 10.35 11.80 -4.71
C GLN A 141 9.99 12.12 -6.16
N LEU A 142 8.88 12.80 -6.43
CA LEU A 142 8.54 13.27 -7.78
C LEU A 142 9.39 14.49 -8.21
N TRP A 143 9.96 15.24 -7.26
CA TRP A 143 10.80 16.40 -7.55
C TRP A 143 12.26 16.00 -7.87
N ASN A 144 12.79 14.99 -7.19
CA ASN A 144 14.18 14.54 -7.41
C ASN A 144 14.41 13.82 -8.75
N VAL A 145 13.37 13.24 -9.36
CA VAL A 145 13.50 12.62 -10.70
C VAL A 145 13.65 13.69 -11.80
N HIS A 146 13.26 14.95 -11.55
CA HIS A 146 13.41 16.02 -12.54
C HIS A 146 14.80 16.69 -12.54
N GLN A 147 15.54 16.64 -11.43
CA GLN A 147 16.87 17.26 -11.32
C GLN A 147 18.01 16.38 -11.86
N MET A 148 17.82 15.06 -12.01
CA MET A 148 18.87 14.16 -12.54
C MET A 148 18.93 14.10 -14.07
N SER A 149 18.16 14.91 -14.80
CA SER A 149 18.22 14.97 -16.28
C SER A 149 18.99 16.17 -16.85
N GLN A 150 19.61 17.00 -15.99
CA GLN A 150 20.43 18.14 -16.41
C GLN A 150 21.88 18.08 -15.94
N ILE A 151 22.36 16.89 -15.58
CA ILE A 151 23.79 16.63 -15.40
C ILE A 151 24.13 15.40 -16.24
N SER A 152 24.33 15.62 -17.54
CA SER A 152 25.13 14.77 -18.43
C SER A 152 25.88 15.67 -19.39
#